data_AF-C8WME7-F1
#
_entry.id   AF-C8WME7-F1
#
_cell.length_a   1.000
_cell.length_b   1.000
_cell.length_c   1.000
_cell.angle_alpha   90.00
_cell.angle_beta   90.00
_cell.angle_gamma   90.00
#
_symmetry.space_group_name_H-M   'P 1'
#
loop_
_entity.id
_entity.type
_entity.pdbx_description
1 polymer ?
#
loop_
_entity_poly.entity_id
_entity_poly.type
_entity_poly.pdbx_seq_one_letter_code
_entity_poly.pdbx_strand_id
1 'polypeptide(L)' 'MIVDAEDVLQRRLDRIVETTGLTAREREILELWVTGHRLDYVAESLFISKNTVKTHLRHIYQKTQTGNKEELLVLFEQQA' A
#
# COMPACT_ATOMS: atom_id res chain seq x y z
N MET A 1 11.52 24.68 -2.85
CA MET A 1 11.11 23.39 -3.44
C MET A 1 9.82 23.01 -2.76
N ILE A 2 8.68 23.19 -3.43
CA ILE A 2 7.39 22.74 -2.91
C ILE A 2 7.38 21.24 -3.16
N VAL A 3 7.39 20.44 -2.09
CA VAL A 3 7.14 19.01 -2.21
C VAL A 3 5.63 18.89 -2.40
N ASP A 4 5.19 18.41 -3.56
CA ASP A 4 3.77 18.17 -3.77
C ASP A 4 3.33 16.92 -2.98
N ALA A 5 2.02 16.78 -2.76
CA ALA A 5 1.48 15.68 -1.97
C ALA A 5 1.78 14.30 -2.60
N GLU A 6 1.97 14.27 -3.92
CA GLU A 6 2.33 13.08 -4.69
C GLU A 6 3.76 12.65 -4.41
N ASP A 7 4.73 13.57 -4.40
CA ASP A 7 6.11 13.30 -3.99
C ASP A 7 6.20 12.71 -2.58
N VAL A 8 5.41 13.23 -1.64
CA VAL A 8 5.37 12.70 -0.26
C VAL A 8 4.85 11.27 -0.24
N LEU A 9 3.79 10.98 -1.01
CA LEU A 9 3.21 9.65 -1.12
C LEU A 9 4.22 8.65 -1.69
N GLN A 10 4.89 9.01 -2.80
CA GLN A 10 5.86 8.12 -3.46
C GLN A 10 7.05 7.82 -2.55
N ARG A 11 7.60 8.82 -1.84
CA ARG A 11 8.70 8.60 -0.88
C ARG A 11 8.33 7.64 0.24
N ARG A 12 7.10 7.72 0.76
CA ARG A 12 6.58 6.80 1.77
C ARG A 12 6.48 5.37 1.25
N LEU A 13 5.91 5.21 0.05
CA LEU A 13 5.80 3.90 -0.61
C LEU A 13 7.17 3.28 -0.82
N ASP A 14 8.11 4.05 -1.36
CA ASP A 14 9.46 3.55 -1.65
C ASP A 14 10.18 3.11 -0.38
N ARG A 15 10.07 3.87 0.71
CA ARG A 15 10.65 3.46 2.01
C ARG A 15 10.05 2.17 2.55
N ILE A 16 8.75 1.97 2.42
CA ILE A 16 8.11 0.71 2.86
C ILE A 16 8.59 -0.45 2.00
N VAL A 17 8.67 -0.25 0.69
CA VAL A 17 9.16 -1.27 -0.25
C VAL A 17 10.60 -1.68 0.10
N GLU A 18 11.48 -0.71 0.33
CA GLU A 18 12.88 -0.94 0.72
C GLU A 18 13.01 -1.68 2.05
N THR A 19 12.19 -1.34 3.05
CA THR A 19 12.30 -1.90 4.41
C THR A 19 11.60 -3.25 4.59
N THR A 20 10.62 -3.57 3.74
CA THR A 20 9.78 -4.79 3.91
C THR A 20 9.85 -5.78 2.74
N GLY A 21 10.48 -5.40 1.62
CA GLY A 21 10.58 -6.26 0.44
C GLY A 21 9.23 -6.52 -0.25
N LEU A 22 8.36 -5.51 -0.28
CA LEU A 22 7.16 -5.56 -1.12
C LEU A 22 7.55 -5.72 -2.60
N THR A 23 6.80 -6.54 -3.31
CA THR A 23 6.91 -6.66 -4.77
C THR A 23 6.30 -5.43 -5.45
N ALA A 24 6.62 -5.21 -6.72
CA ALA A 24 6.02 -4.14 -7.52
C ALA A 24 4.47 -4.18 -7.47
N ARG A 25 3.88 -5.37 -7.56
CA ARG A 25 2.42 -5.53 -7.50
C ARG A 25 1.84 -5.21 -6.13
N GLU A 26 2.56 -5.55 -5.05
CA GLU A 26 2.13 -5.19 -3.70
C GLU A 26 2.26 -3.68 -3.45
N ARG A 27 3.26 -3.00 -4.04
CA ARG A 27 3.40 -1.54 -4.01
C ARG A 27 2.20 -0.84 -4.65
N GLU A 28 1.80 -1.25 -5.86
CA GLU A 28 0.61 -0.71 -6.55
C GLU A 28 -0.67 -0.87 -5.72
N ILE A 29 -0.83 -2.04 -5.09
CA ILE A 29 -1.99 -2.31 -4.23
C ILE A 29 -1.92 -1.45 -2.96
N LEU A 30 -0.75 -1.33 -2.34
CA LEU A 30 -0.54 -0.50 -1.16
C LEU A 30 -0.89 0.96 -1.45
N GLU A 31 -0.40 1.51 -2.56
CA GLU A 31 -0.67 2.87 -3.02
C GLU A 31 -2.17 3.17 -3.07
N LEU A 32 -2.94 2.35 -3.77
CA LEU A 32 -4.40 2.52 -3.84
C LEU A 32 -5.09 2.26 -2.49
N TRP A 33 -4.53 1.40 -1.65
CA TRP A 33 -5.14 1.03 -0.38
C TRP A 33 -5.02 2.13 0.68
N VAL A 34 -3.84 2.76 0.77
CA VAL A 34 -3.55 3.82 1.75
C VAL A 34 -4.19 5.15 1.40
N THR A 35 -4.50 5.39 0.12
CA THR A 35 -5.29 6.56 -0.32
C THR A 35 -6.78 6.44 0.01
N GLY A 36 -7.20 5.34 0.65
CA GLY A 36 -8.56 5.18 1.17
C GLY A 36 -9.53 4.48 0.24
N HIS A 37 -9.08 3.97 -0.92
CA HIS A 37 -9.96 3.25 -1.83
C HIS A 37 -10.51 1.95 -1.23
N ARG A 38 -11.68 1.55 -1.75
CA ARG A 38 -12.35 0.29 -1.39
C ARG A 38 -11.80 -0.87 -2.23
N LEU A 39 -12.00 -2.08 -1.72
CA LEU A 39 -11.47 -3.31 -2.33
C LEU A 39 -11.92 -3.52 -3.79
N ASP A 40 -13.15 -3.11 -4.11
CA ASP A 40 -13.69 -3.16 -5.47
C ASP A 40 -12.97 -2.20 -6.41
N TYR A 41 -12.75 -0.97 -5.98
CA TYR A 41 -11.98 -0.01 -6.76
C TYR A 41 -10.57 -0.52 -7.06
N VAL A 42 -9.84 -1.03 -6.06
CA VAL A 42 -8.48 -1.58 -6.26
C VAL A 42 -8.50 -2.73 -7.27
N ALA A 43 -9.51 -3.61 -7.20
CA ALA A 43 -9.66 -4.72 -8.11
C ALA A 43 -9.89 -4.25 -9.57
N GLU A 44 -10.75 -3.26 -9.75
CA GLU A 44 -11.08 -2.67 -11.05
C GLU A 44 -9.88 -1.90 -11.64
N SER A 45 -9.26 -1.00 -10.86
CA SER A 45 -8.10 -0.20 -11.30
C SER A 45 -6.93 -1.06 -11.75
N LEU A 46 -6.78 -2.23 -11.15
CA LEU A 46 -5.66 -3.13 -11.41
C LEU A 46 -6.05 -4.34 -12.26
N PHE A 47 -7.28 -4.40 -12.78
CA PHE A 47 -7.82 -5.47 -13.63
C PHE A 47 -7.64 -6.89 -13.05
N ILE A 48 -7.90 -7.06 -11.74
CA ILE A 48 -7.80 -8.34 -11.04
C ILE A 48 -9.04 -8.62 -10.18
N SER A 49 -9.18 -9.86 -9.70
CA SER A 49 -10.31 -10.18 -8.82
C SER A 49 -10.15 -9.58 -7.42
N LYS A 50 -11.28 -9.32 -6.73
CA LYS A 50 -11.27 -8.92 -5.31
C LYS A 50 -10.55 -9.93 -4.41
N ASN A 51 -10.62 -11.22 -4.75
CA ASN A 51 -9.89 -12.26 -4.01
C ASN A 51 -8.38 -12.14 -4.20
N THR A 52 -7.93 -11.82 -5.43
CA THR A 52 -6.51 -11.55 -5.72
C THR A 52 -6.02 -10.36 -4.90
N VAL A 53 -6.80 -9.26 -4.84
CA VAL A 53 -6.48 -8.10 -3.99
C VAL A 53 -6.35 -8.51 -2.51
N LYS A 54 -7.30 -9.29 -1.98
CA LYS A 54 -7.24 -9.80 -0.59
C LYS A 54 -5.99 -10.64 -0.33
N THR A 55 -5.60 -11.50 -1.27
CA THR A 55 -4.38 -12.30 -1.15
C THR A 55 -3.13 -11.43 -1.09
N HIS A 56 -3.03 -10.41 -1.95
CA HIS A 56 -1.93 -9.45 -1.88
C HIS A 56 -1.94 -8.63 -0.58
N LEU A 57 -3.11 -8.15 -0.13
CA LEU A 57 -3.22 -7.44 1.15
C LEU A 57 -2.76 -8.32 2.32
N ARG A 58 -3.08 -9.62 2.32
CA ARG A 58 -2.56 -10.56 3.32
C ARG A 58 -1.03 -10.63 3.29
N HIS A 59 -0.41 -10.68 2.12
CA HIS A 59 1.06 -10.68 2.02
C HIS A 59 1.67 -9.33 2.44
N ILE A 60 1.02 -8.21 2.10
CA ILE A 60 1.41 -6.87 2.55
C ILE A 60 1.38 -6.81 4.08
N TYR A 61 0.29 -7.23 4.70
CA TYR A 61 0.16 -7.29 6.16
C TYR A 61 1.26 -8.15 6.80
N GLN A 62 1.57 -9.31 6.22
CA GLN A 62 2.67 -10.16 6.70
C GLN A 62 4.05 -9.49 6.57
N LYS A 63 4.35 -8.88 5.43
CA LYS A 63 5.66 -8.24 5.17
C LYS A 63 5.85 -6.96 5.98
N THR A 64 4.78 -6.21 6.18
CA THR A 64 4.78 -4.97 7.00
C THR A 64 4.59 -5.25 8.49
N GLN A 65 4.35 -6.50 8.88
CA GLN A 65 4.07 -6.91 10.27
C GLN A 65 2.87 -6.17 10.89
N THR A 66 1.83 -5.96 10.09
CA THR A 66 0.59 -5.32 10.52
C THR A 66 -0.58 -6.31 10.44
N GLY A 67 -1.57 -6.15 11.31
CA GLY A 67 -2.72 -7.05 11.39
C GLY A 67 -3.95 -6.61 10.59
N ASN A 68 -4.05 -5.31 10.27
CA ASN A 68 -5.23 -4.72 9.66
C ASN A 68 -4.91 -3.39 8.93
N LYS A 69 -5.93 -2.80 8.31
CA LYS A 69 -5.79 -1.55 7.56
C LYS A 69 -5.34 -0.38 8.44
N GLU A 70 -5.83 -0.29 9.68
CA GLU A 70 -5.54 0.83 10.58
C GLU A 70 -4.07 0.80 11.01
N GLU A 71 -3.56 -0.36 11.43
CA GLU A 71 -2.13 -0.53 11.76
C GLU A 71 -1.23 -0.26 10.56
N LEU A 72 -1.63 -0.70 9.36
CA LEU A 72 -0.90 -0.42 8.12
C LEU A 72 -0.85 1.08 7.80
N LEU A 73 -1.94 1.80 8.01
CA LEU A 73 -1.99 3.26 7.81
C LEU A 73 -1.11 3.99 8.82
N VAL A 74 -1.12 3.58 10.10
CA VAL A 74 -0.24 4.14 11.13
C VAL A 74 1.23 3.91 10.76
N LEU A 75 1.59 2.69 10.34
CA LEU A 75 2.95 2.40 9.86
C LEU A 75 3.29 3.29 8.65
N PHE A 76 2.37 3.47 7.71
CA PHE A 76 2.56 4.30 6.52
C PHE A 76 2.83 5.77 6.86
N GLU A 77 2.10 6.33 7.83
CA GLU A 77 2.25 7.71 8.27
C GLU A 77 3.58 7.98 9.00
N GLN A 78 4.15 6.94 9.64
CA GLN A 78 5.42 7.02 10.38
C GLN A 78 6.67 7.02 9.50
N GLN A 79 6.54 6.68 8.21
CA GLN A 79 7.65 6.71 7.26
C GLN A 79 7.84 8.16 6.77
N ALA A 80 8.64 8.98 7.48
CA ALA A 80 8.87 10.39 7.15
C ALA A 80 10.12 10.62 6.28
#